data_AF-A0A381W9K1-F1
#
_entry.id   AF-A0A381W9K1-F1
#
_cell.length_a   1.000
_cell.length_b   1.000
_cell.length_c   1.000
_cell.angle_alpha   90.00
_cell.angle_beta   90.00
_cell.angle_gamma   90.00
#
_symmetry.space_group_name_H-M   'P 1'
#
loop_
_entity.id
_entity.type
_entity.pdbx_description
1 polymer ?
#
loop_
_entity_poly.entity_id
_entity_poly.type
_entity_poly.pdbx_seq_one_letter_code
_entity_poly.pdbx_strand_id
1 'polypeptide(L)'
;MPGKIGKKRKKLDEEIAESKDLTVGRMLKGARENLKLSLEAISTELHIEPRFLQALEEDNLEVFSAPVFTKGYLRQYGKRLGLRESDLLVQYYRQAKDNEFSMVPLASQSIRVGGRARSIEGWKLALGVLFLFVIIGFVIWSFYLPQESDQVVISSVSGEVGRSAFAVGNFELLSVLETKSFDG
;
A
#
# COMPACT_ATOMS: atom_id res chain seq x y z
N MET A 1 46.09 20.94 -39.66
CA MET A 1 45.60 22.00 -38.75
C MET A 1 45.14 21.39 -37.42
N PRO A 2 45.96 21.39 -36.34
CA PRO A 2 45.58 20.82 -35.05
C PRO A 2 45.22 21.92 -34.05
N GLY A 3 43.93 22.27 -33.89
CA GLY A 3 43.55 23.45 -33.08
C GLY A 3 42.29 23.34 -32.22
N LYS A 4 41.52 22.24 -32.27
CA LYS A 4 40.24 22.16 -31.55
C LYS A 4 40.22 21.26 -30.31
N ILE A 5 41.25 20.45 -30.07
CA ILE A 5 41.26 19.46 -28.97
C ILE A 5 41.62 20.10 -27.61
N GLY A 6 42.49 21.12 -27.58
CA GLY A 6 42.99 21.72 -26.34
C GLY A 6 41.97 22.54 -25.55
N LYS A 7 41.02 23.20 -26.22
CA LYS A 7 40.04 24.09 -25.56
C LYS A 7 38.94 23.33 -24.79
N LYS A 8 38.62 22.11 -25.23
CA LYS A 8 37.60 21.26 -24.59
C LYS A 8 38.12 20.58 -23.32
N ARG A 9 39.41 20.20 -23.29
CA ARG A 9 40.06 19.61 -22.11
C ARG A 9 40.18 20.62 -20.96
N LYS A 10 40.67 21.83 -21.26
CA LYS A 10 40.80 22.90 -20.25
C LYS A 10 39.47 23.23 -19.56
N LYS A 11 38.37 23.28 -20.31
CA LYS A 11 37.04 23.55 -19.75
C LYS A 11 36.51 22.39 -18.90
N LEU A 12 36.81 21.15 -19.30
CA LEU A 12 36.45 19.96 -18.54
C LEU A 12 37.23 19.87 -17.23
N ASP A 13 38.53 20.18 -17.26
CA ASP A 13 39.39 20.18 -16.08
C ASP A 13 38.97 21.28 -15.07
N GLU A 14 38.52 22.44 -15.57
CA GLU A 14 38.02 23.58 -14.79
C GLU A 14 36.64 23.30 -14.16
N GLU A 15 35.74 22.64 -14.90
CA GLU A 15 34.40 22.21 -14.42
C GLU A 15 34.49 21.04 -13.40
N ILE A 16 35.48 20.16 -13.55
CA ILE A 16 35.78 19.10 -12.56
C ILE A 16 36.43 19.68 -11.30
N ALA A 17 37.23 20.74 -11.41
CA ALA A 17 37.81 21.43 -10.25
C ALA A 17 36.76 22.21 -9.45
N GLU A 18 35.86 22.93 -10.13
CA GLU A 18 34.80 23.73 -9.49
C GLU A 18 33.74 22.83 -8.79
N SER A 19 33.41 21.68 -9.38
CA SER A 19 32.54 20.68 -8.72
C SER A 19 33.21 20.00 -7.52
N LYS A 20 34.54 19.84 -7.54
CA LYS A 20 35.32 19.31 -6.41
C LYS A 20 35.43 20.28 -5.23
N ASP A 21 35.22 21.58 -5.41
CA ASP A 21 35.26 22.55 -4.30
C ASP A 21 33.96 22.57 -3.47
N LEU A 22 32.87 21.99 -3.98
CA LEU A 22 31.53 22.03 -3.37
C LEU A 22 31.04 20.66 -2.88
N THR A 23 31.96 19.76 -2.53
CA THR A 23 31.59 18.43 -2.04
C THR A 23 31.14 18.44 -0.58
N VAL A 24 30.27 17.49 -0.20
CA VAL A 24 29.84 17.34 1.19
C VAL A 24 31.03 17.07 2.11
N GLY A 25 32.00 16.27 1.67
CA GLY A 25 33.20 15.97 2.43
C GLY A 25 34.04 17.21 2.71
N ARG A 26 34.22 18.09 1.72
CA ARG A 26 34.95 19.36 1.93
C ARG A 26 34.22 20.33 2.82
N MET A 27 32.88 20.38 2.76
CA MET A 27 32.09 21.18 3.69
C MET A 27 32.31 20.73 5.14
N LEU A 28 32.29 19.42 5.39
CA LEU A 28 32.56 18.86 6.72
C LEU A 28 33.98 19.15 7.18
N LYS A 29 34.97 18.85 6.33
CA LYS A 29 36.39 19.07 6.62
C LYS A 29 36.68 20.52 6.94
N GLY A 30 36.23 21.44 6.09
CA GLY A 30 36.40 22.87 6.30
C GLY A 30 35.75 23.35 7.60
N ALA A 31 34.54 22.89 7.91
CA ALA A 31 33.87 23.24 9.16
C ALA A 31 34.62 22.67 10.39
N ARG A 32 35.13 21.44 10.33
CA ARG A 32 35.96 20.85 11.42
C ARG A 32 37.24 21.65 11.63
N GLU A 33 37.95 21.96 10.55
CA GLU A 33 39.23 22.68 10.59
C GLU A 33 39.04 24.13 11.09
N ASN A 34 37.96 24.79 10.71
CA ASN A 34 37.59 26.12 11.23
C ASN A 34 37.35 26.11 12.75
N LEU A 35 36.83 25.00 13.28
CA LEU A 35 36.67 24.80 14.73
C LEU A 35 37.96 24.28 15.41
N LYS A 36 39.04 24.06 14.66
CA LYS A 36 40.33 23.51 15.13
C LYS A 36 40.19 22.18 15.86
N LEU A 37 39.22 21.36 15.46
CA LEU A 37 38.98 20.04 16.04
C LEU A 37 39.75 18.97 15.26
N SER A 38 40.37 18.03 15.97
CA SER A 38 40.95 16.84 15.34
C SER A 38 39.88 15.80 15.03
N LEU A 39 40.18 14.90 14.09
CA LEU A 39 39.29 13.80 13.73
C LEU A 39 39.05 12.87 14.93
N GLU A 40 40.08 12.63 15.74
CA GLU A 40 40.05 11.77 16.94
C GLU A 40 39.17 12.37 18.05
N ALA A 41 39.26 13.69 18.24
CA ALA A 41 38.47 14.39 19.25
C ALA A 41 36.97 14.27 18.95
N ILE A 42 36.58 14.53 17.70
CA ILE A 42 35.18 14.47 17.27
C ILE A 42 34.69 13.02 17.19
N SER A 43 35.55 12.09 16.77
CA SER A 43 35.27 10.66 16.77
C SER A 43 34.90 10.15 18.17
N THR A 44 35.69 10.53 19.17
CA THR A 44 35.46 10.18 20.57
C THR A 44 34.12 10.74 21.07
N GLU A 45 33.83 12.01 20.76
CA GLU A 45 32.59 12.66 21.18
C GLU A 45 31.35 12.02 20.54
N LEU A 46 31.43 11.73 19.24
CA LEU A 46 30.30 11.20 18.47
C LEU A 46 30.14 9.68 18.61
N HIS A 47 31.12 8.99 19.20
CA HIS A 47 31.19 7.53 19.25
C HIS A 47 31.13 6.90 17.84
N ILE A 48 31.79 7.55 16.88
CA ILE A 48 31.94 7.08 15.49
C ILE A 48 33.42 6.82 15.28
N GLU A 49 33.79 5.65 14.74
CA GLU A 49 35.21 5.37 14.46
C GLU A 49 35.82 6.42 13.50
N PRO A 50 37.10 6.83 13.70
CA PRO A 50 37.73 7.87 12.89
C PRO A 50 37.69 7.59 11.39
N ARG A 51 37.81 6.30 11.00
CA ARG A 51 37.75 5.87 9.59
C ARG A 51 36.47 6.30 8.88
N PHE A 52 35.33 6.33 9.56
CA PHE A 52 34.05 6.70 8.95
C PHE A 52 33.93 8.21 8.78
N LEU A 53 34.45 8.98 9.74
CA LEU A 53 34.47 10.44 9.64
C LEU A 53 35.45 10.92 8.58
N GLN A 54 36.63 10.30 8.50
CA GLN A 54 37.59 10.52 7.43
C GLN A 54 36.98 10.16 6.07
N ALA A 55 36.31 9.01 5.96
CA ALA A 55 35.62 8.61 4.74
C ALA A 55 34.55 9.62 4.30
N LEU A 56 33.82 10.24 5.24
CA LEU A 56 32.92 11.35 4.91
C LEU A 56 33.65 12.58 4.38
N GLU A 57 34.76 12.99 5.01
CA GLU A 57 35.57 14.15 4.58
C GLU A 57 36.24 13.95 3.21
N GLU A 58 36.56 12.71 2.87
CA GLU A 58 37.17 12.32 1.59
C GLU A 58 36.15 11.96 0.50
N ASP A 59 34.85 12.10 0.78
CA ASP A 59 33.75 11.66 -0.09
C ASP A 59 33.85 10.16 -0.47
N ASN A 60 34.54 9.35 0.34
CA ASN A 60 34.69 7.90 0.15
C ASN A 60 33.50 7.15 0.75
N LEU A 61 32.42 7.07 -0.02
CA LEU A 61 31.17 6.49 0.44
C LEU A 61 31.13 4.95 0.36
N GLU A 62 32.13 4.32 -0.26
CA GLU A 62 32.22 2.86 -0.40
C GLU A 62 32.47 2.13 0.92
N VAL A 63 33.01 2.85 1.91
CA VAL A 63 33.29 2.33 3.26
C VAL A 63 32.00 1.97 4.02
N PHE A 64 30.86 2.56 3.64
CA PHE A 64 29.59 2.35 4.32
C PHE A 64 28.83 1.15 3.74
N SER A 65 28.44 0.20 4.59
CA SER A 65 27.69 -0.99 4.17
C SER A 65 26.28 -0.69 3.64
N ALA A 66 25.72 0.48 3.98
CA ALA A 66 24.41 0.91 3.52
C ALA A 66 24.28 2.45 3.55
N PRO A 67 23.54 3.07 2.61
CA PRO A 67 23.36 4.53 2.55
C PRO A 67 22.71 5.15 3.80
N VAL A 68 21.97 4.35 4.58
CA VAL A 68 21.37 4.81 5.84
C VAL A 68 22.43 5.19 6.87
N PHE A 69 23.56 4.48 6.91
CA PHE A 69 24.66 4.78 7.83
C PHE A 69 25.33 6.10 7.47
N THR A 70 25.62 6.32 6.19
CA THR A 70 26.17 7.58 5.69
C THR A 70 25.30 8.77 6.10
N LYS A 71 23.98 8.68 5.91
CA LYS A 71 23.04 9.75 6.30
C LYS A 71 23.02 9.96 7.81
N GLY A 72 23.06 8.89 8.60
CA GLY A 72 23.13 8.97 10.06
C GLY A 72 24.38 9.72 10.54
N TYR A 73 25.54 9.36 10.00
CA TYR A 73 26.80 10.01 10.36
C TYR A 73 26.89 11.45 9.84
N LEU A 74 26.40 11.74 8.63
CA LEU A 74 26.30 13.10 8.11
C LEU A 74 25.49 14.01 9.05
N ARG A 75 24.36 13.51 9.56
CA ARG A 75 23.52 14.24 10.51
C ARG A 75 24.25 14.52 11.82
N GLN A 76 24.81 13.47 12.42
CA GLN A 76 25.46 13.57 13.72
C GLN A 76 26.69 14.47 13.64
N TYR A 77 27.50 14.29 12.60
CA TYR A 77 28.72 15.05 12.39
C TYR A 77 28.42 16.50 12.01
N GLY A 78 27.52 16.72 11.05
CA GLY A 78 27.08 18.05 10.65
C GLY A 78 26.49 18.86 11.80
N LYS A 79 25.62 18.25 12.61
CA LYS A 79 25.05 18.88 13.81
C LYS A 79 26.15 19.32 14.77
N ARG A 80 27.18 18.48 14.97
CA ARG A 80 28.30 18.81 15.86
C ARG A 80 29.17 19.96 15.33
N LEU A 81 29.26 20.09 14.02
CA LEU A 81 29.97 21.17 13.34
C LEU A 81 29.13 22.45 13.15
N GLY A 82 27.87 22.47 13.60
CA GLY A 82 26.96 23.60 13.43
C GLY A 82 26.44 23.77 12.00
N LEU A 83 26.54 22.73 11.17
CA LEU A 83 26.04 22.73 9.81
C LEU A 83 24.56 22.34 9.76
N ARG A 84 23.83 22.93 8.81
CA ARG A 84 22.42 22.57 8.59
C ARG A 84 22.34 21.20 7.92
N GLU A 85 21.60 20.29 8.57
CA GLU A 85 21.37 18.94 8.06
C GLU A 85 20.79 18.95 6.63
N SER A 86 19.83 19.84 6.37
CA SER A 86 19.19 19.97 5.05
C SER A 86 20.20 20.17 3.94
N ASP A 87 21.20 21.02 4.18
CA ASP A 87 22.17 21.41 3.16
C ASP A 87 23.13 20.25 2.88
N LEU A 88 23.58 19.57 3.92
CA LEU A 88 24.43 18.39 3.81
C LEU A 88 23.74 17.26 3.05
N LEU A 89 22.47 16.98 3.36
CA LEU A 89 21.73 15.93 2.69
C LEU A 89 21.44 16.28 1.23
N VAL A 90 21.07 17.53 0.94
CA VAL A 90 20.88 17.99 -0.45
C VAL A 90 22.15 17.80 -1.26
N GLN A 91 23.31 18.17 -0.70
CA GLN A 91 24.58 18.05 -1.39
C GLN A 91 24.99 16.58 -1.58
N TYR A 92 24.81 15.75 -0.53
CA TYR A 92 25.00 14.31 -0.62
C TYR A 92 24.16 13.66 -1.73
N TYR A 93 22.87 14.01 -1.85
CA TYR A 93 22.02 13.47 -2.91
C TYR A 93 22.41 13.94 -4.31
N ARG A 94 22.86 15.21 -4.44
CA ARG A 94 23.38 15.73 -5.70
C ARG A 94 24.58 14.91 -6.15
N GLN A 95 25.55 14.72 -5.26
CA GLN A 95 26.73 13.91 -5.53
C GLN A 95 26.39 12.44 -5.82
N ALA A 96 25.46 11.85 -5.07
CA ALA A 96 25.05 10.46 -5.30
C ALA A 96 24.41 10.29 -6.70
N LYS A 97 23.61 11.26 -7.14
CA LYS A 97 22.99 11.25 -8.47
C LYS A 97 24.00 11.44 -9.59
N ASP A 98 25.01 12.28 -9.39
CA ASP A 98 26.09 12.46 -10.35
C ASP A 98 26.95 11.18 -10.47
N ASN A 99 27.07 10.42 -9.37
CA ASN A 99 27.76 9.12 -9.33
C ASN A 99 26.89 7.93 -9.77
N GLU A 100 25.56 8.06 -9.88
CA GLU A 100 24.66 7.02 -10.41
C GLU A 100 24.90 6.71 -11.89
N PHE A 101 25.64 7.55 -12.63
CA PHE A 101 26.16 7.19 -13.95
C PHE A 101 27.30 6.17 -13.92
N SER A 102 27.81 5.79 -12.73
CA SER A 102 28.91 4.84 -12.61
C SER A 102 28.80 3.81 -11.47
N MET A 103 27.71 3.80 -10.69
CA MET A 103 27.48 2.77 -9.69
C MET A 103 26.04 2.26 -9.78
N VAL A 104 25.89 0.96 -10.05
CA VAL A 104 24.69 0.20 -9.70
C VAL A 104 24.93 -0.41 -8.33
N PRO A 105 24.35 0.13 -7.24
CA PRO A 105 24.22 -0.63 -6.02
C PRO A 105 22.83 -1.28 -6.00
N LEU A 106 22.81 -2.61 -6.10
CA LEU A 106 21.70 -3.45 -5.68
C LEU A 106 21.48 -3.27 -4.17
N ALA A 107 20.85 -2.17 -3.76
CA ALA A 107 20.42 -1.93 -2.39
C ALA A 107 19.26 -0.93 -2.36
N SER A 108 18.22 -1.16 -3.17
CA SER A 108 16.96 -0.43 -3.13
C SER A 108 15.86 -1.24 -2.44
N GLN A 109 16.10 -1.63 -1.19
CA GLN A 109 14.99 -1.75 -0.23
C GLN A 109 14.98 -0.51 0.65
N SER A 110 14.28 0.51 0.16
CA SER A 110 14.00 1.71 0.93
C SER A 110 13.07 1.35 2.09
N ILE A 111 13.61 1.24 3.30
CA ILE A 111 12.81 1.43 4.51
C ILE A 111 12.33 2.88 4.47
N ARG A 112 11.05 3.06 4.13
CA ARG A 112 10.35 4.34 4.16
C ARG A 112 10.14 4.76 5.62
N VAL A 113 11.14 5.40 6.21
CA VAL A 113 10.97 6.07 7.50
C VAL A 113 10.31 7.43 7.27
N GLY A 114 9.01 7.50 7.56
CA GLY A 114 8.37 8.69 8.13
C GLY A 114 8.40 9.97 7.30
N GLY A 115 7.74 9.97 6.14
CA GLY A 115 7.23 11.18 5.51
C GLY A 115 5.76 10.97 5.21
N ARG A 116 4.89 11.80 5.78
CA ARG A 116 3.42 11.71 5.69
C ARG A 116 2.96 11.91 4.23
N ALA A 117 3.01 10.86 3.41
CA ALA A 117 2.42 10.85 2.09
C ALA A 117 0.94 10.47 2.21
N ARG A 118 0.09 11.44 2.56
CA ARG A 118 -1.30 11.41 2.10
C ARG A 118 -1.31 11.86 0.64
N SER A 119 -2.27 11.34 -0.13
CA SER A 119 -2.45 11.45 -1.59
C SER A 119 -1.60 10.42 -2.34
N ILE A 120 -2.15 9.51 -3.15
CA ILE A 120 -3.38 9.51 -3.96
C ILE A 120 -4.03 8.09 -3.89
N GLU A 121 -5.36 8.00 -4.07
CA GLU A 121 -6.17 6.79 -4.40
C GLU A 121 -6.95 6.01 -3.32
N GLY A 122 -7.03 6.46 -2.06
CA GLY A 122 -7.87 5.77 -1.04
C GLY A 122 -9.35 5.60 -1.44
N TRP A 123 -9.91 6.57 -2.15
CA TRP A 123 -11.28 6.49 -2.67
C TRP A 123 -11.47 5.50 -3.82
N LYS A 124 -10.44 5.21 -4.64
CA LYS A 124 -10.53 4.21 -5.72
C LYS A 124 -10.56 2.79 -5.14
N LEU A 125 -9.76 2.55 -4.09
CA LEU A 125 -9.84 1.30 -3.32
C LEU A 125 -11.18 1.16 -2.62
N ALA A 126 -11.71 2.24 -2.02
CA ALA A 126 -13.03 2.22 -1.40
C ALA A 126 -14.15 1.91 -2.42
N LEU A 127 -14.08 2.48 -3.64
CA LEU A 127 -15.03 2.19 -4.72
C LEU A 127 -14.95 0.73 -5.17
N GLY A 128 -13.74 0.16 -5.28
CA GLY A 128 -13.57 -1.26 -5.64
C GLY A 128 -14.16 -2.20 -4.59
N VAL A 129 -13.92 -1.93 -3.31
CA VAL A 129 -14.49 -2.72 -2.20
C VAL A 129 -16.01 -2.58 -2.17
N LEU A 130 -16.55 -1.37 -2.33
CA LEU A 130 -18.00 -1.14 -2.39
C LEU A 130 -18.65 -1.92 -3.54
N PHE A 131 -18.04 -1.90 -4.73
CA PHE A 131 -18.52 -2.63 -5.89
C PHE A 131 -18.55 -4.15 -5.65
N LEU A 132 -17.52 -4.70 -4.99
CA LEU A 132 -17.48 -6.11 -4.60
C LEU A 132 -18.64 -6.48 -3.66
N PHE A 133 -18.94 -5.64 -2.66
CA PHE A 133 -20.07 -5.86 -1.74
C PHE A 133 -21.42 -5.84 -2.46
N VAL A 134 -21.61 -4.96 -3.45
CA VAL A 134 -22.85 -4.91 -4.25
C VAL A 134 -23.05 -6.20 -5.04
N ILE A 135 -21.99 -6.73 -5.68
CA ILE A 135 -22.06 -8.00 -6.42
C ILE A 135 -22.41 -9.16 -5.48
N ILE A 136 -21.74 -9.25 -4.33
CA ILE A 136 -22.00 -10.30 -3.34
C ILE A 136 -23.45 -10.21 -2.86
N GLY A 137 -23.93 -9.00 -2.53
CA GLY A 137 -25.33 -8.77 -2.15
C GLY A 137 -26.32 -9.20 -3.24
N PHE A 138 -26.04 -8.89 -4.51
CA PHE A 138 -26.87 -9.29 -5.64
C PHE A 138 -26.92 -10.81 -5.84
N VAL A 139 -25.78 -11.49 -5.72
CA VAL A 139 -25.71 -12.96 -5.84
C VAL A 139 -26.50 -13.62 -4.71
N ILE A 140 -26.34 -13.14 -3.48
CA ILE A 140 -27.11 -13.64 -2.33
C ILE A 140 -28.60 -13.39 -2.56
N TRP A 141 -29.00 -12.18 -2.93
CA TRP A 141 -30.40 -11.86 -3.23
C TRP A 141 -30.96 -12.82 -4.30
N SER A 142 -30.26 -12.98 -5.43
CA SER A 142 -30.68 -13.87 -6.52
C SER A 142 -30.85 -15.33 -6.10
N PHE A 143 -30.09 -15.82 -5.12
CA PHE A 143 -30.19 -17.20 -4.64
C PHE A 143 -31.13 -17.38 -3.45
N TYR A 144 -31.46 -16.30 -2.71
CA TYR A 144 -32.16 -16.39 -1.42
C TYR A 144 -33.52 -15.69 -1.36
N LEU A 145 -34.05 -15.05 -2.43
CA LEU A 145 -35.50 -14.80 -2.39
C LEU A 145 -36.22 -16.14 -2.49
N PRO A 146 -37.03 -16.51 -1.49
CA PRO A 146 -37.98 -17.59 -1.67
C PRO A 146 -38.91 -17.18 -2.81
N GLN A 147 -39.02 -18.04 -3.80
CA GLN A 147 -40.12 -18.00 -4.75
C GLN A 147 -41.39 -18.06 -3.92
N GLU A 148 -42.05 -16.92 -3.74
CA GLU A 148 -43.34 -16.85 -3.07
C GLU A 148 -44.24 -17.82 -3.83
N SER A 149 -44.54 -18.95 -3.18
CA SER A 149 -45.35 -19.99 -3.77
C SER A 149 -46.76 -19.42 -3.78
N ASP A 150 -47.27 -19.12 -4.98
CA ASP A 150 -48.67 -18.85 -5.22
C ASP A 150 -49.50 -19.95 -4.54
N GLN A 151 -49.97 -19.68 -3.32
CA GLN A 151 -51.06 -20.43 -2.73
C GLN A 151 -52.26 -20.08 -3.60
N VAL A 152 -52.58 -20.98 -4.53
CA VAL A 152 -53.85 -20.99 -5.26
C VAL A 152 -54.95 -21.02 -4.20
N VAL A 153 -55.50 -19.85 -3.90
CA VAL A 153 -56.68 -19.68 -3.06
C VAL A 153 -57.85 -20.31 -3.81
N ILE A 154 -58.08 -21.60 -3.58
CA ILE A 154 -59.39 -22.21 -3.84
C ILE A 154 -60.30 -21.73 -2.71
N SER A 155 -60.77 -20.50 -2.82
CA SER A 155 -61.90 -20.01 -2.06
C SER A 155 -63.14 -20.79 -2.48
N SER A 156 -63.65 -21.62 -1.57
CA SER A 156 -65.09 -21.81 -1.32
C SER A 156 -66.02 -21.74 -2.54
N VAL A 157 -66.22 -22.86 -3.22
CA VAL A 157 -67.48 -23.10 -3.94
C VAL A 157 -68.32 -24.05 -3.09
N SER A 158 -69.34 -23.44 -2.48
CA SER A 158 -70.64 -24.01 -2.15
C SER A 158 -70.73 -25.01 -0.99
N GLY A 159 -70.66 -24.46 0.22
CA GLY A 159 -71.44 -24.92 1.37
C GLY A 159 -72.89 -24.41 1.36
N GLU A 160 -73.55 -24.37 0.19
CA GLU A 160 -74.97 -23.95 0.06
C GLU A 160 -75.90 -25.09 -0.40
N VAL A 161 -75.74 -26.31 0.11
CA VAL A 161 -76.85 -27.29 0.10
C VAL A 161 -76.98 -27.96 1.48
N GLY A 162 -77.07 -27.15 2.53
CA GLY A 162 -77.85 -27.53 3.70
C GLY A 162 -79.17 -26.78 3.64
N ARG A 163 -80.33 -27.48 3.70
CA ARG A 163 -81.58 -27.01 4.36
C ARG A 163 -82.90 -27.75 4.05
N SER A 164 -82.92 -28.90 3.38
CA SER A 164 -84.18 -29.66 3.22
C SER A 164 -84.01 -31.15 3.46
N ALA A 165 -84.86 -31.70 4.33
CA ALA A 165 -85.15 -33.13 4.52
C ALA A 165 -84.48 -33.88 5.69
N PHE A 166 -84.25 -33.22 6.82
CA PHE A 166 -84.26 -33.91 8.13
C PHE A 166 -85.44 -33.37 8.95
N ALA A 167 -86.62 -33.99 8.80
CA ALA A 167 -87.70 -34.09 9.80
C ALA A 167 -89.02 -34.48 9.11
N VAL A 168 -89.48 -35.70 9.42
CA VAL A 168 -90.85 -36.27 9.51
C VAL A 168 -90.65 -37.73 9.08
N GLY A 169 -90.49 -38.70 9.97
CA GLY A 169 -91.44 -39.08 11.01
C GLY A 169 -92.04 -40.42 10.60
N ASN A 170 -91.70 -41.48 11.35
CA ASN A 170 -92.27 -42.84 11.36
C ASN A 170 -93.61 -43.03 10.63
N PHE A 171 -93.68 -44.02 9.74
CA PHE A 171 -94.74 -45.03 9.82
C PHE A 171 -94.35 -46.32 9.09
N GLU A 172 -94.41 -47.42 9.83
CA GLU A 172 -94.49 -48.81 9.38
C GLU A 172 -95.46 -49.00 8.20
N LEU A 173 -95.18 -49.91 7.27
CA LEU A 173 -96.07 -51.03 6.93
C LEU A 173 -95.40 -51.96 5.90
N LEU A 174 -94.93 -53.09 6.43
CA LEU A 174 -95.28 -54.45 6.01
C LEU A 174 -95.55 -54.77 4.52
N SER A 175 -94.85 -55.84 4.11
CA SER A 175 -95.38 -56.97 3.35
C SER A 175 -95.84 -56.75 1.91
N VAL A 176 -94.93 -56.97 0.97
CA VAL A 176 -95.18 -57.67 -0.30
C VAL A 176 -93.86 -58.38 -0.65
N LEU A 177 -93.59 -59.58 -0.11
CA LEU A 177 -93.87 -60.89 -0.69
C LEU A 177 -93.24 -61.17 -2.07
N GLU A 178 -92.75 -62.41 -2.16
CA GLU A 178 -92.45 -63.22 -3.35
C GLU A 178 -90.96 -63.21 -3.78
N THR A 179 -90.09 -64.09 -3.28
CA THR A 179 -89.98 -65.57 -3.45
C THR A 179 -90.04 -66.06 -4.90
N LYS A 180 -88.86 -66.33 -5.47
CA LYS A 180 -88.52 -67.45 -6.37
C LYS A 180 -87.08 -67.22 -6.86
N SER A 181 -86.06 -67.99 -6.50
CA SER A 181 -85.84 -69.41 -6.85
C SER A 181 -86.21 -69.71 -8.31
N PHE A 182 -85.21 -69.80 -9.19
CA PHE A 182 -85.13 -70.89 -10.16
C PHE A 182 -83.74 -70.96 -10.83
N ASP A 183 -83.32 -72.22 -11.04
CA ASP A 183 -82.05 -72.77 -11.53
C ASP A 183 -81.66 -72.48 -12.98
N GLY A 184 -80.38 -72.75 -13.28
CA GLY A 184 -79.83 -72.97 -14.62
C GLY A 184 -78.32 -73.13 -14.64
#